data_AF-A0A1A8I2C1-F1
#
_entry.id   AF-A0A1A8I2C1-F1
#
_cell.length_a   1.000
_cell.length_b   1.000
_cell.length_c   1.000
_cell.angle_alpha   90.00
_cell.angle_beta   90.00
_cell.angle_gamma   90.00
#
_symmetry.space_group_name_H-M   'P 1'
#
loop_
_entity.id
_entity.type
_entity.pdbx_description
1 polymer ?
#
loop_
_entity_poly.entity_id
_entity_poly.type
_entity_poly.pdbx_seq_one_letter_code
_entity_poly.pdbx_strand_id
1 'polypeptide(L)'
;EDEEGAEKEPCSALENSDQEVIVEALKSICNILLHNETAQVRAAELQLIKGVAERLKQCYDPTWGYEVHFFDLRLTFLLTALRLDVRAQLAQELHGIRLLGNQLDATLGLCWPETLETARAGFEGTPPEELPPLSREQTELAVEILKILFNITFNTNKCKVG
;
A
#
# COMPACT_ATOMS: atom_id res chain seq x y z
N GLU A 1 50.56 -21.66 0.44
CA GLU A 1 49.58 -22.72 0.76
C GLU A 1 49.34 -22.60 2.26
N ASP A 2 48.25 -22.12 2.83
CA ASP A 2 46.91 -21.62 2.46
C ASP A 2 46.40 -20.99 3.79
N GLU A 3 45.40 -20.13 3.95
CA GLU A 3 44.39 -19.51 3.12
C GLU A 3 43.88 -18.32 3.95
N GLU A 4 43.53 -17.24 3.27
CA GLU A 4 43.02 -15.98 3.80
C GLU A 4 41.62 -16.19 4.39
N GLY A 5 41.47 -16.04 5.71
CA GLY A 5 40.18 -16.06 6.38
C GLY A 5 39.41 -14.78 6.12
N ALA A 6 38.62 -14.75 5.04
CA ALA A 6 37.68 -13.68 4.76
C ALA A 6 36.55 -13.69 5.79
N GLU A 7 36.59 -12.73 6.72
CA GLU A 7 35.48 -12.38 7.61
C GLU A 7 34.28 -11.91 6.75
N LYS A 8 33.26 -12.76 6.66
CA LYS A 8 31.95 -12.37 6.12
C LYS A 8 31.29 -11.41 7.11
N GLU A 9 31.28 -10.12 6.80
CA GLU A 9 30.32 -9.18 7.37
C GLU A 9 28.88 -9.67 7.11
N PRO A 10 27.94 -9.43 8.04
CA PRO A 10 26.65 -10.09 8.01
C PRO A 10 25.73 -9.43 6.97
N CYS A 11 25.34 -10.19 5.94
CA CYS A 11 24.38 -9.81 4.90
C CYS A 11 23.06 -9.20 5.44
N SER A 12 22.70 -9.46 6.70
CA SER A 12 21.46 -8.97 7.30
C SER A 12 21.49 -7.50 7.74
N ALA A 13 22.66 -6.86 7.88
CA ALA A 13 22.74 -5.46 8.33
C ALA A 13 22.44 -4.47 7.20
N LEU A 14 22.86 -4.78 5.96
CA LEU A 14 22.61 -3.96 4.78
C LEU A 14 21.13 -3.92 4.38
N GLU A 15 20.44 -5.07 4.39
CA GLU A 15 19.02 -5.16 4.02
C GLU A 15 18.11 -4.34 4.95
N ASN A 16 18.44 -4.26 6.24
CA ASN A 16 17.72 -3.42 7.20
C ASN A 16 18.01 -1.92 6.96
N SER A 17 19.26 -1.56 6.62
CA SER A 17 19.64 -0.18 6.32
C SER A 17 18.92 0.37 5.09
N ASP A 18 18.71 -0.45 4.06
CA ASP A 18 18.02 -0.01 2.84
C ASP A 18 16.53 0.27 3.11
N GLN A 19 15.88 -0.53 3.96
CA GLN A 19 14.48 -0.30 4.32
C GLN A 19 14.30 0.99 5.13
N GLU A 20 15.20 1.29 6.06
CA GLU A 20 15.17 2.55 6.81
C GLU A 20 15.28 3.75 5.88
N VAL A 21 16.20 3.69 4.89
CA VAL A 21 16.34 4.75 3.87
C VAL A 21 15.06 4.90 3.05
N ILE A 22 14.44 3.79 2.64
CA ILE A 22 13.17 3.81 1.89
C ILE A 22 12.07 4.46 2.73
N VAL A 23 11.93 4.08 4.01
CA VAL A 23 10.92 4.63 4.91
C VAL A 23 11.10 6.13 5.09
N GLU A 24 12.32 6.60 5.35
CA GLU A 24 12.59 8.03 5.54
C GLU A 24 12.41 8.83 4.24
N ALA A 25 12.74 8.25 3.08
CA ALA A 25 12.44 8.85 1.79
C ALA A 25 10.92 8.98 1.58
N LEU A 26 10.13 7.94 1.88
CA LEU A 26 8.67 7.97 1.75
C LEU A 26 8.03 8.99 2.69
N LYS A 27 8.47 9.05 3.96
CA LYS A 27 8.06 10.07 4.93
C LYS A 27 8.33 11.48 4.40
N SER A 28 9.54 11.69 3.89
CA SER A 28 9.96 12.99 3.33
C SER A 28 9.10 13.39 2.14
N ILE A 29 8.85 12.47 1.19
CA ILE A 29 8.00 12.73 0.02
C ILE A 29 6.57 13.05 0.47
N CYS A 30 6.01 12.30 1.42
CA CYS A 30 4.66 12.57 1.95
C CYS A 30 4.55 13.99 2.53
N ASN A 31 5.53 14.41 3.32
CA ASN A 31 5.56 15.75 3.91
C ASN A 31 5.68 16.85 2.84
N ILE A 32 6.53 16.64 1.83
CA ILE A 32 6.68 17.58 0.71
C ILE A 32 5.36 17.71 -0.06
N LEU A 33 4.71 16.59 -0.40
CA LEU A 33 3.46 16.60 -1.16
C LEU A 33 2.32 17.27 -0.41
N LEU A 34 2.27 17.14 0.91
CA LEU A 34 1.22 17.73 1.74
C LEU A 34 1.24 19.26 1.72
N HIS A 35 2.42 19.87 1.52
CA HIS A 35 2.62 21.32 1.67
C HIS A 35 3.07 22.04 0.41
N ASN A 36 3.34 21.32 -0.70
CA ASN A 36 3.87 21.92 -1.92
C ASN A 36 3.12 21.46 -3.17
N GLU A 37 2.27 22.35 -3.72
CA GLU A 37 1.50 22.09 -4.94
C GLU A 37 2.39 21.85 -6.17
N THR A 38 3.55 22.51 -6.28
CA THR A 38 4.49 22.28 -7.38
C THR A 38 5.05 20.85 -7.32
N ALA A 39 5.34 20.35 -6.12
CA ALA A 39 5.78 18.97 -5.94
C ALA A 39 4.69 17.96 -6.30
N GLN A 40 3.41 18.27 -6.06
CA GLN A 40 2.29 17.42 -6.49
C GLN A 40 2.22 17.29 -8.01
N VAL A 41 2.42 18.39 -8.75
CA VAL A 41 2.51 18.36 -10.22
C VAL A 41 3.71 17.53 -10.68
N ARG A 42 4.90 17.76 -10.10
CA ARG A 42 6.11 16.99 -10.42
C ARG A 42 5.95 15.50 -10.13
N ALA A 43 5.30 15.13 -9.04
CA ALA A 43 5.06 13.73 -8.69
C ALA A 43 4.16 13.01 -9.73
N ALA A 44 3.16 13.71 -10.26
CA ALA A 44 2.32 13.19 -11.33
C ALA A 44 3.11 13.04 -12.65
N GLU A 45 3.91 14.05 -13.02
CA GLU A 45 4.76 14.01 -14.23
C GLU A 45 5.82 12.90 -14.15
N LEU A 46 6.42 12.69 -12.98
CA LEU A 46 7.37 11.60 -12.72
C LEU A 46 6.69 10.24 -12.58
N GLN A 47 5.35 10.19 -12.63
CA GLN A 47 4.58 8.95 -12.55
C GLN A 47 4.87 8.14 -11.27
N LEU A 48 5.05 8.82 -10.14
CA LEU A 48 5.35 8.16 -8.85
C LEU A 48 4.30 7.10 -8.48
N ILE A 49 3.05 7.32 -8.89
CA ILE A 49 1.96 6.36 -8.67
C ILE A 49 2.24 4.98 -9.30
N LYS A 50 2.94 4.93 -10.44
CA LYS A 50 3.29 3.65 -11.09
C LYS A 50 4.31 2.88 -10.26
N GLY A 51 5.34 3.58 -9.77
CA GLY A 51 6.39 2.97 -8.95
C GLY A 51 5.84 2.43 -7.63
N VAL A 52 5.03 3.22 -6.91
CA VAL A 52 4.44 2.76 -5.65
C VAL A 52 3.41 1.65 -5.89
N ALA A 53 2.61 1.72 -6.96
CA ALA A 53 1.68 0.64 -7.29
C ALA A 53 2.40 -0.68 -7.62
N GLU A 54 3.58 -0.62 -8.25
CA GLU A 54 4.38 -1.82 -8.50
C GLU A 54 4.89 -2.46 -7.22
N ARG A 55 5.35 -1.65 -6.25
CA ARG A 55 5.74 -2.15 -4.92
C ARG A 55 4.54 -2.67 -4.14
N LEU A 56 3.38 -2.03 -4.24
CA LEU A 56 2.14 -2.53 -3.63
C LEU A 56 1.72 -3.90 -4.18
N LYS A 57 1.97 -4.22 -5.47
CA LYS A 57 1.73 -5.58 -5.99
C LYS A 57 2.58 -6.65 -5.28
N GLN A 58 3.70 -6.25 -4.67
CA GLN A 58 4.64 -7.10 -3.94
C GLN A 58 4.36 -7.10 -2.43
N CYS A 59 3.18 -6.67 -1.97
CA CYS A 59 2.86 -6.56 -0.53
C CYS A 59 2.90 -7.87 0.27
N TYR A 60 2.94 -9.02 -0.41
CA TYR A 60 3.08 -10.34 0.20
C TYR A 60 4.54 -10.80 0.29
N ASP A 61 5.47 -10.01 -0.24
CA ASP A 61 6.88 -10.33 -0.21
C ASP A 61 7.41 -10.09 1.22
N PRO A 62 7.92 -11.13 1.91
CA PRO A 62 8.49 -10.98 3.24
C PRO A 62 9.70 -10.05 3.28
N THR A 63 10.21 -9.63 2.12
CA THR A 63 11.27 -8.62 1.99
C THR A 63 10.85 -7.25 2.54
N TRP A 64 9.56 -6.88 2.51
CA TRP A 64 9.12 -5.54 2.91
C TRP A 64 8.54 -5.50 4.32
N GLY A 65 9.14 -4.68 5.19
CA GLY A 65 8.63 -4.43 6.54
C GLY A 65 7.33 -3.62 6.56
N TYR A 66 6.65 -3.67 7.72
CA TYR A 66 5.39 -2.95 7.98
C TYR A 66 5.45 -1.46 7.59
N GLU A 67 6.50 -0.75 8.03
CA GLU A 67 6.61 0.70 7.80
C GLU A 67 6.70 1.05 6.32
N VAL A 68 7.43 0.27 5.51
CA VAL A 68 7.50 0.48 4.05
C VAL A 68 6.10 0.39 3.46
N HIS A 69 5.35 -0.66 3.82
CA HIS A 69 4.00 -0.88 3.31
C HIS A 69 3.03 0.24 3.75
N PHE A 70 3.09 0.64 5.01
CA PHE A 70 2.26 1.72 5.53
C PHE A 70 2.54 3.05 4.81
N PHE A 71 3.81 3.40 4.61
CA PHE A 71 4.16 4.66 3.96
C PHE A 71 3.91 4.63 2.44
N ASP A 72 3.95 3.46 1.80
CA ASP A 72 3.48 3.30 0.42
C ASP A 72 1.99 3.60 0.27
N LEU A 73 1.18 3.05 1.17
CA LEU A 73 -0.26 3.32 1.19
C LEU A 73 -0.53 4.79 1.52
N ARG A 74 0.19 5.37 2.48
CA ARG A 74 0.06 6.80 2.81
C ARG A 74 0.43 7.69 1.63
N LEU A 75 1.52 7.39 0.92
CA LEU A 75 1.92 8.12 -0.27
C LEU A 75 0.85 7.99 -1.38
N THR A 76 0.36 6.78 -1.61
CA THR A 76 -0.71 6.51 -2.58
C THR A 76 -1.99 7.27 -2.23
N PHE A 77 -2.36 7.31 -0.95
CA PHE A 77 -3.48 8.10 -0.46
C PHE A 77 -3.29 9.59 -0.75
N LEU A 78 -2.12 10.17 -0.45
CA LEU A 78 -1.85 11.58 -0.70
C LEU A 78 -1.90 11.91 -2.20
N LEU A 79 -1.21 11.12 -3.03
CA LEU A 79 -1.20 11.31 -4.47
C LEU A 79 -2.61 11.28 -5.06
N THR A 80 -3.42 10.30 -4.65
CA THR A 80 -4.82 10.20 -5.09
C THR A 80 -5.71 11.27 -4.47
N ALA A 81 -5.47 11.70 -3.23
CA ALA A 81 -6.27 12.75 -2.59
C ALA A 81 -6.07 14.10 -3.29
N LEU A 82 -4.82 14.42 -3.66
CA LEU A 82 -4.42 15.73 -4.17
C LEU A 82 -4.65 15.91 -5.67
N ARG A 83 -4.70 14.82 -6.45
CA ARG A 83 -4.68 14.87 -7.92
C ARG A 83 -5.70 13.96 -8.59
N LEU A 84 -6.61 14.52 -9.39
CA LEU A 84 -7.68 13.78 -10.07
C LEU A 84 -7.18 12.88 -11.21
N ASP A 85 -6.19 13.34 -11.97
CA ASP A 85 -5.52 12.56 -13.01
C ASP A 85 -4.84 11.31 -12.43
N VAL A 86 -4.18 11.46 -11.28
CA VAL A 86 -3.57 10.32 -10.57
C VAL A 86 -4.64 9.33 -10.07
N ARG A 87 -5.82 9.80 -9.62
CA ARG A 87 -6.95 8.90 -9.29
C ARG A 87 -7.38 8.09 -10.50
N ALA A 88 -7.58 8.75 -11.65
CA ALA A 88 -8.02 8.10 -12.88
C ALA A 88 -6.97 7.07 -13.34
N GLN A 89 -5.69 7.44 -13.30
CA GLN A 89 -4.59 6.54 -13.61
C GLN A 89 -4.56 5.32 -12.70
N LEU A 90 -4.64 5.49 -11.37
CA LEU A 90 -4.67 4.36 -10.46
C LEU A 90 -5.90 3.47 -10.70
N ALA A 91 -7.09 4.07 -10.88
CA ALA A 91 -8.32 3.33 -11.09
C ALA A 91 -8.34 2.52 -12.40
N GLN A 92 -7.95 3.15 -13.51
CA GLN A 92 -8.18 2.63 -14.86
C GLN A 92 -6.95 1.93 -15.44
N GLU A 93 -5.77 2.56 -15.34
CA GLU A 93 -4.54 2.03 -15.95
C GLU A 93 -3.87 0.99 -15.06
N LEU A 94 -3.89 1.19 -13.74
CA LEU A 94 -3.17 0.34 -12.78
C LEU A 94 -4.07 -0.67 -12.08
N HIS A 95 -5.33 -0.78 -12.49
CA HIS A 95 -6.33 -1.69 -11.90
C HIS A 95 -6.43 -1.56 -10.37
N GLY A 96 -6.33 -0.33 -9.86
CA GLY A 96 -6.18 -0.02 -8.45
C GLY A 96 -7.28 -0.57 -7.56
N ILE A 97 -8.52 -0.67 -8.06
CA ILE A 97 -9.65 -1.26 -7.30
C ILE A 97 -9.36 -2.74 -6.99
N ARG A 98 -8.89 -3.51 -7.97
CA ARG A 98 -8.55 -4.93 -7.79
C ARG A 98 -7.30 -5.08 -6.94
N LEU A 99 -6.28 -4.27 -7.19
CA LEU A 99 -5.03 -4.27 -6.43
C LEU A 99 -5.28 -4.04 -4.94
N LEU A 100 -5.98 -2.96 -4.61
CA LEU A 100 -6.27 -2.54 -3.23
C LEU A 100 -7.32 -3.44 -2.58
N GLY A 101 -8.29 -3.96 -3.34
CA GLY A 101 -9.25 -4.94 -2.83
C GLY A 101 -8.56 -6.22 -2.36
N ASN A 102 -7.67 -6.77 -3.18
CA ASN A 102 -6.89 -7.94 -2.79
C ASN A 102 -6.01 -7.67 -1.56
N GLN A 103 -5.40 -6.48 -1.46
CA GLN A 103 -4.63 -6.08 -0.28
C GLN A 103 -5.48 -5.94 0.97
N LEU A 104 -6.69 -5.40 0.84
CA LEU A 104 -7.62 -5.28 1.96
C LEU A 104 -8.00 -6.66 2.50
N ASP A 105 -8.34 -7.59 1.59
CA ASP A 105 -8.66 -8.97 1.93
C ASP A 105 -7.52 -9.61 2.70
N ALA A 106 -6.29 -9.49 2.23
CA ALA A 106 -5.12 -10.02 2.92
C ALA A 106 -4.83 -9.36 4.27
N THR A 107 -4.90 -8.04 4.34
CA THR A 107 -4.68 -7.27 5.59
C THR A 107 -5.65 -7.72 6.67
N LEU A 108 -6.90 -7.99 6.29
CA LEU A 108 -7.97 -8.42 7.18
C LEU A 108 -8.05 -9.95 7.36
N GLY A 109 -7.24 -10.72 6.61
CA GLY A 109 -7.27 -12.17 6.60
C GLY A 109 -8.61 -12.74 6.14
N LEU A 110 -9.22 -12.13 5.12
CA LEU A 110 -10.54 -12.51 4.62
C LEU A 110 -10.50 -13.72 3.68
N CYS A 111 -11.57 -14.49 3.73
CA CYS A 111 -11.93 -15.49 2.75
C CYS A 111 -13.36 -15.23 2.24
N TRP A 112 -13.67 -15.76 1.06
CA TRP A 112 -14.94 -15.57 0.36
C TRP A 112 -15.64 -16.93 0.17
N PRO A 113 -16.30 -17.47 1.21
CA PRO A 113 -16.93 -18.78 1.15
C PRO A 113 -18.10 -18.82 0.15
N GLU A 114 -18.85 -17.73 0.01
CA GLU A 114 -19.93 -17.57 -0.94
C GLU A 114 -19.91 -16.19 -1.63
N THR A 115 -20.75 -16.01 -2.65
CA THR A 115 -20.85 -14.74 -3.37
C THR A 115 -21.48 -13.68 -2.46
N LEU A 116 -20.79 -12.56 -2.25
CA LEU A 116 -21.19 -11.47 -1.33
C LEU A 116 -21.11 -11.82 0.17
N GLU A 117 -20.55 -12.98 0.52
CA GLU A 117 -20.27 -13.34 1.90
C GLU A 117 -18.76 -13.34 2.14
N THR A 118 -18.34 -12.73 3.25
CA THR A 118 -16.94 -12.72 3.67
C THR A 118 -16.83 -13.14 5.13
N ALA A 119 -15.79 -13.92 5.42
CA ALA A 119 -15.41 -14.32 6.76
C ALA A 119 -13.90 -14.11 6.93
N ARG A 120 -13.40 -14.15 8.17
CA ARG A 120 -11.95 -14.29 8.38
C ARG A 120 -11.57 -15.74 8.19
N ALA A 121 -10.46 -15.98 7.48
CA ALA A 121 -9.95 -17.31 7.22
C ALA A 121 -9.73 -18.07 8.53
N GLY A 122 -10.30 -19.27 8.64
CA GLY A 122 -10.27 -20.09 9.85
C GLY A 122 -11.31 -19.73 10.92
N PHE A 123 -12.17 -18.74 10.65
CA PHE A 123 -13.29 -18.33 11.50
C PHE A 123 -14.63 -18.41 10.74
N GLU A 124 -14.72 -19.25 9.72
CA GLU A 124 -15.94 -19.46 8.95
C GLU A 124 -17.08 -19.94 9.88
N GLY A 125 -18.21 -19.22 9.88
CA GLY A 125 -19.34 -19.51 10.77
C GLY A 125 -19.19 -19.01 12.21
N THR A 126 -18.09 -18.31 12.55
CA THR A 126 -17.94 -17.64 13.84
C THR A 126 -18.72 -16.31 13.84
N PRO A 127 -19.58 -16.05 14.84
CA PRO A 127 -20.28 -14.77 14.96
C PRO A 127 -19.31 -13.58 15.08
N PRO A 128 -19.64 -12.39 14.53
CA PRO A 128 -18.76 -11.22 14.59
C PRO A 128 -18.34 -10.82 16.00
N GLU A 129 -19.24 -10.95 16.98
CA GLU A 129 -18.97 -10.70 18.41
C GLU A 129 -17.91 -11.63 19.04
N GLU A 130 -17.65 -12.79 18.45
CA GLU A 130 -16.66 -13.76 18.94
C GLU A 130 -15.32 -13.67 18.17
N LEU A 131 -15.25 -12.86 17.12
CA LEU A 131 -14.03 -12.67 16.36
C LEU A 131 -12.97 -11.93 17.19
N PRO A 132 -11.68 -12.32 17.07
CA PRO A 132 -10.61 -11.57 17.70
C PRO A 132 -10.56 -10.14 17.14
N PRO A 133 -10.14 -9.14 17.92
CA PRO A 133 -9.95 -7.79 17.40
C PRO A 133 -8.84 -7.76 16.35
N LEU A 134 -8.91 -6.78 15.44
CA LEU A 134 -7.78 -6.51 14.53
C LEU A 134 -6.60 -5.97 15.32
N SER A 135 -5.39 -6.32 14.89
CA SER A 135 -4.20 -5.65 15.42
C SER A 135 -4.19 -4.17 14.99
N ARG A 136 -3.36 -3.38 15.68
CA ARG A 136 -3.16 -1.98 15.35
C ARG A 136 -2.64 -1.80 13.93
N GLU A 137 -1.63 -2.57 13.53
CA GLU A 137 -1.03 -2.52 12.19
C GLU A 137 -2.05 -2.85 11.10
N GLN A 138 -2.83 -3.92 11.28
CA GLN A 138 -3.90 -4.27 10.34
C GLN A 138 -4.92 -3.15 10.21
N THR A 139 -5.29 -2.50 11.32
CA THR A 139 -6.24 -1.39 11.32
C THR A 139 -5.66 -0.18 10.58
N GLU A 140 -4.41 0.18 10.85
CA GLU A 140 -3.71 1.30 10.20
C GLU A 140 -3.62 1.10 8.69
N LEU A 141 -3.23 -0.10 8.23
CA LEU A 141 -3.17 -0.44 6.80
C LEU A 141 -4.55 -0.47 6.16
N ALA A 142 -5.54 -1.13 6.78
CA ALA A 142 -6.89 -1.22 6.25
C ALA A 142 -7.52 0.17 6.07
N VAL A 143 -7.30 1.09 7.02
CA VAL A 143 -7.78 2.47 6.92
C VAL A 143 -7.11 3.21 5.75
N GLU A 144 -5.80 3.06 5.55
CA GLU A 144 -5.14 3.67 4.38
C GLU A 144 -5.70 3.11 3.06
N ILE A 145 -5.86 1.78 2.96
CA ILE A 145 -6.43 1.13 1.77
C ILE A 145 -7.84 1.64 1.47
N LEU A 146 -8.71 1.69 2.48
CA LEU A 146 -10.09 2.17 2.34
C LEU A 146 -10.16 3.64 1.90
N LYS A 147 -9.26 4.50 2.40
CA LYS A 147 -9.18 5.89 1.96
C LYS A 147 -8.77 6.02 0.49
N ILE A 148 -7.83 5.19 0.02
CA ILE A 148 -7.43 5.19 -1.39
C ILE A 148 -8.59 4.68 -2.26
N LEU A 149 -9.22 3.56 -1.88
CA LEU A 149 -10.40 3.02 -2.55
C LEU A 149 -11.51 4.06 -2.66
N PHE A 150 -11.77 4.81 -1.58
CA PHE A 150 -12.70 5.94 -1.60
C PHE A 150 -12.28 6.98 -2.65
N ASN A 151 -11.02 7.44 -2.63
CA ASN A 151 -10.54 8.47 -3.56
C ASN A 151 -10.75 8.07 -5.03
N ILE A 152 -10.47 6.81 -5.38
CA ILE A 152 -10.53 6.33 -6.78
C ILE A 152 -11.94 5.90 -7.23
N THR A 153 -12.88 5.70 -6.31
CA THR A 153 -14.27 5.32 -6.62
C THR A 153 -15.26 6.50 -6.51
N PHE A 154 -14.96 7.49 -5.66
CA PHE A 154 -15.90 8.58 -5.33
C PHE A 154 -16.20 9.55 -6.50
N ASN A 155 -15.35 9.62 -7.54
CA ASN A 155 -15.57 10.52 -8.69
C ASN A 155 -15.49 9.85 -10.07
N THR A 156 -15.07 8.60 -10.19
CA THR A 156 -15.00 7.89 -11.47
C THR A 156 -16.37 7.54 -12.05
N ASN A 157 -17.42 7.53 -11.22
CA ASN A 157 -18.80 7.26 -11.64
C ASN A 157 -19.56 8.47 -12.21
N LYS A 158 -19.00 9.69 -12.17
CA LYS A 158 -19.68 10.90 -12.67
C LYS A 158 -19.21 11.37 -14.06
N CYS A 159 -18.12 10.82 -14.60
CA CYS A 159 -17.61 11.19 -15.93
C CYS A 159 -18.12 10.29 -17.09
N LYS A 160 -19.20 9.52 -16.89
CA LYS A 160 -19.93 8.83 -17.97
C LYS A 160 -21.24 9.54 -18.35
N VAL A 161 -21.21 10.87 -18.43
CA VAL A 161 -22.25 11.63 -19.12
C VAL A 161 -21.53 12.73 -19.90
N GLY A 162 -21.24 12.44 -21.16
CA GLY A 162 -20.66 13.34 -22.16
C GLY A 162 -20.96 12.79 -23.53
#